data_AF-A0A9C8U3C5-F1
#
_entry.id   AF-A0A9C8U3C5-F1
#
_cell.length_a   1.000
_cell.length_b   1.000
_cell.length_c   1.000
_cell.angle_alpha   90.00
_cell.angle_beta   90.00
_cell.angle_gamma   90.00
#
_symmetry.space_group_name_H-M   'P 1'
#
loop_
_entity.id
_entity.type
_entity.pdbx_description
1 polymer ?
#
loop_
_entity_poly.entity_id
_entity_poly.type
_entity_poly.pdbx_seq_one_letter_code
_entity_poly.pdbx_strand_id
1 'polypeptide(L)'
;MKAPSKSPAKKPTTKKTNSPKNDSSLSFSQAMELTNTSVEAFKSYTDYKKEAEVTKRTQIDGQKEILLGEQNLEKARIENSARLVELDIESEKSLNNHEQAMKSLLLAEREVDRKGSLQDRIMRQLENEKITAEQAALLLYGEQE
;
A
#
# COMPACT_ATOMS: atom_id res chain seq x y z
N MET A 1 32.66 -8.49 -14.32
CA MET A 1 32.35 -9.93 -14.14
C MET A 1 32.00 -10.51 -15.52
N LYS A 2 32.91 -11.26 -16.17
CA LYS A 2 32.64 -11.87 -17.49
C LYS A 2 31.82 -13.15 -17.27
N ALA A 3 30.73 -13.32 -18.03
CA ALA A 3 29.84 -14.48 -17.96
C ALA A 3 30.57 -15.79 -18.33
N PRO A 4 30.23 -16.94 -17.72
CA PRO A 4 30.87 -18.21 -18.04
C PRO A 4 30.45 -18.68 -19.44
N SER A 5 31.44 -18.97 -20.29
CA SER A 5 31.25 -19.46 -21.64
C SER A 5 30.66 -20.86 -21.63
N LYS A 6 29.45 -21.04 -22.17
CA LYS A 6 28.88 -22.35 -22.48
C LYS A 6 29.72 -22.99 -23.59
N SER A 7 30.48 -24.03 -23.25
CA SER A 7 31.10 -24.93 -24.23
C SER A 7 29.99 -25.64 -25.03
N PRO A 8 30.07 -25.73 -26.36
CA PRO A 8 29.10 -26.53 -27.12
C PRO A 8 29.30 -28.02 -26.82
N ALA A 9 28.19 -28.73 -26.65
CA ALA A 9 28.18 -30.18 -26.42
C ALA A 9 28.95 -30.91 -27.53
N LYS A 10 29.86 -31.82 -27.14
CA LYS A 10 30.55 -32.71 -28.07
C LYS A 10 29.51 -33.57 -28.78
N LYS A 11 29.47 -33.49 -30.12
CA LYS A 11 28.70 -34.42 -30.96
C LYS A 11 29.11 -35.87 -30.62
N PRO A 12 28.17 -36.84 -30.59
CA PRO A 12 28.54 -38.23 -30.43
C PRO A 12 29.33 -38.65 -31.67
N THR A 13 30.56 -39.10 -31.46
CA THR A 13 31.41 -39.66 -32.51
C THR A 13 30.89 -41.05 -32.84
N THR A 14 30.16 -41.18 -33.95
CA THR A 14 29.87 -42.47 -34.57
C THR A 14 31.20 -43.05 -35.05
N LYS A 15 31.75 -44.01 -34.30
CA LYS A 15 32.84 -44.86 -34.78
C LYS A 15 32.31 -45.64 -35.99
N LYS A 16 32.90 -45.40 -37.17
CA LYS A 16 32.67 -46.23 -38.36
C LYS A 16 33.04 -47.68 -38.01
N THR A 17 32.07 -48.58 -38.03
CA THR A 17 32.29 -50.02 -38.05
C THR A 17 32.74 -50.41 -39.45
N ASN A 18 34.00 -50.84 -39.58
CA ASN A 18 34.48 -51.53 -40.76
C ASN A 18 33.74 -52.87 -40.85
N SER A 19 32.89 -53.01 -41.85
CA SER A 19 32.25 -54.27 -42.21
C SER A 19 33.24 -55.19 -42.92
N PRO A 20 33.30 -56.47 -42.54
CA PRO A 20 33.19 -57.53 -43.51
C PRO A 20 31.85 -58.24 -43.32
N LYS A 21 31.25 -58.60 -44.45
CA LYS A 21 30.03 -59.41 -44.55
C LYS A 21 30.17 -60.67 -43.69
N ASN A 22 29.19 -60.93 -42.82
CA ASN A 22 28.60 -62.26 -42.60
C ASN A 22 27.38 -62.16 -41.67
N ASP A 23 26.31 -62.82 -42.13
CA ASP A 23 25.21 -63.41 -41.40
C ASP A 23 24.33 -62.54 -40.49
N SER A 24 23.09 -62.39 -40.96
CA SER A 24 21.92 -61.86 -40.28
C SER A 24 21.51 -62.71 -39.08
N SER A 25 22.26 -62.64 -37.98
CA SER A 25 21.73 -63.01 -36.67
C SER A 25 21.89 -61.82 -35.74
N LEU A 26 20.81 -61.06 -35.58
CA LEU A 26 20.69 -60.12 -34.46
C LEU A 26 20.84 -60.99 -33.20
N SER A 27 21.95 -60.87 -32.47
CA SER A 27 22.12 -61.69 -31.28
C SER A 27 21.05 -61.28 -30.24
N PHE A 28 20.53 -62.25 -29.50
CA PHE A 28 19.53 -62.00 -28.46
C PHE A 28 20.01 -60.94 -27.45
N SER A 29 21.32 -60.85 -27.19
CA SER A 29 21.90 -59.83 -26.33
C SER A 29 21.83 -58.41 -26.94
N GLN A 30 22.07 -58.24 -28.24
CA GLN A 30 21.90 -56.94 -28.92
C GLN A 30 20.43 -56.53 -29.01
N ALA A 31 19.53 -57.49 -29.25
CA ALA A 31 18.09 -57.21 -29.18
C ALA A 31 17.68 -56.75 -27.78
N MET A 32 18.20 -57.39 -26.73
CA MET A 32 17.88 -57.05 -25.35
C MET A 32 18.45 -55.69 -24.93
N GLU A 33 19.66 -55.32 -25.36
CA GLU A 33 20.24 -53.98 -25.16
C GLU A 33 19.44 -52.89 -25.88
N LEU A 34 19.00 -53.14 -27.12
CA LEU A 34 18.15 -52.21 -27.88
C LEU A 34 16.76 -52.06 -27.24
N THR A 35 16.20 -53.13 -26.67
CA THR A 35 14.93 -53.04 -25.93
C THR A 35 15.09 -52.37 -24.57
N ASN A 36 16.20 -52.58 -23.87
CA ASN A 36 16.44 -51.92 -22.58
C ASN A 36 16.67 -50.43 -22.77
N THR A 37 17.45 -50.03 -23.79
CA THR A 37 17.66 -48.62 -24.13
C THR A 37 16.37 -47.94 -24.61
N SER A 38 15.47 -48.64 -25.30
CA SER A 38 14.17 -48.08 -25.68
C SER A 38 13.23 -47.88 -24.49
N VAL A 39 13.25 -48.78 -23.50
CA VAL A 39 12.52 -48.63 -22.23
C VAL A 39 13.09 -47.48 -21.40
N GLU A 40 14.41 -47.33 -21.33
CA GLU A 40 15.07 -46.22 -20.63
C GLU A 40 14.82 -44.87 -21.31
N ALA A 41 14.81 -44.83 -22.64
CA ALA A 41 14.43 -43.66 -23.42
C ALA A 41 12.95 -43.27 -23.17
N PHE A 42 12.06 -44.25 -23.06
CA PHE A 42 10.66 -43.98 -22.76
C PHE A 42 10.46 -43.44 -21.34
N LYS A 43 11.15 -44.03 -20.34
CA LYS A 43 11.13 -43.53 -18.95
C LYS A 43 11.64 -42.10 -18.85
N SER A 44 12.83 -41.82 -19.40
CA SER A 44 13.41 -40.48 -19.41
C SER A 44 12.53 -39.45 -20.12
N TYR A 45 11.84 -39.83 -21.22
CA TYR A 45 10.85 -38.96 -21.86
C TYR A 45 9.65 -38.67 -20.97
N THR A 46 9.13 -39.68 -20.26
CA THR A 46 8.01 -39.48 -19.33
C THR A 46 8.38 -38.61 -18.14
N ASP A 47 9.60 -38.76 -17.60
CA ASP A 47 10.09 -37.95 -16.49
C ASP A 47 10.33 -36.51 -16.94
N TYR A 48 10.92 -36.30 -18.12
CA TYR A 48 11.03 -34.97 -18.74
C TYR A 48 9.66 -34.30 -18.91
N LYS A 49 8.63 -35.03 -19.33
CA LYS A 49 7.28 -34.48 -19.45
C LYS A 49 6.71 -34.05 -18.11
N LYS A 50 6.92 -34.82 -17.05
CA LYS A 50 6.50 -34.46 -15.69
C LYS A 50 7.23 -33.21 -15.19
N GLU A 51 8.55 -33.14 -15.36
CA GLU A 51 9.34 -31.96 -14.97
C GLU A 51 8.92 -30.70 -15.74
N ALA A 52 8.63 -30.84 -17.03
CA ALA A 52 8.13 -29.75 -17.85
C ALA A 52 6.75 -29.25 -17.39
N GLU A 53 5.86 -30.14 -16.94
CA GLU A 53 4.57 -29.75 -16.35
C GLU A 53 4.72 -29.08 -14.99
N VAL A 54 5.58 -29.61 -14.11
CA VAL A 54 5.88 -28.99 -12.81
C VAL A 54 6.43 -27.58 -13.00
N THR A 55 7.36 -27.40 -13.94
CA THR A 55 7.94 -26.08 -14.27
C THR A 55 6.89 -25.09 -14.76
N LYS A 56 5.91 -25.55 -15.56
CA LYS A 56 4.81 -24.68 -16.00
C LYS A 56 3.90 -24.27 -14.84
N ARG A 57 3.58 -25.21 -13.94
CA ARG A 57 2.76 -24.90 -12.75
C ARG A 57 3.44 -23.88 -11.85
N THR A 58 4.73 -24.07 -11.55
CA THR A 58 5.47 -23.13 -10.72
C THR A 58 5.58 -21.73 -11.35
N GLN A 59 5.71 -21.64 -12.68
CA GLN A 59 5.64 -20.35 -13.39
C GLN A 59 4.27 -19.68 -13.26
N ILE A 60 3.18 -20.44 -13.43
CA ILE A 60 1.81 -19.92 -13.29
C ILE A 60 1.55 -19.46 -11.86
N ASP A 61 1.94 -20.26 -10.87
CA ASP A 61 1.76 -19.94 -9.45
C ASP A 61 2.57 -18.70 -9.07
N GLY A 62 3.82 -18.59 -9.53
CA GLY A 62 4.63 -17.39 -9.34
C GLY A 62 4.02 -16.14 -9.98
N GLN A 63 3.48 -16.24 -11.20
CA GLN A 63 2.78 -15.13 -11.85
C GLN A 63 1.50 -14.73 -11.08
N LYS A 64 0.77 -15.71 -10.54
CA LYS A 64 -0.43 -15.47 -9.74
C LYS A 64 -0.10 -14.75 -8.43
N GLU A 65 0.97 -15.16 -7.73
CA GLU A 65 1.43 -14.49 -6.51
C GLU A 65 1.86 -13.05 -6.78
N ILE A 66 2.57 -12.80 -7.87
CA ILE A 66 2.95 -11.44 -8.28
C ILE A 66 1.70 -10.58 -8.51
N LEU A 67 0.75 -11.05 -9.32
CA LEU A 67 -0.50 -10.33 -9.60
C LEU A 67 -1.31 -10.03 -8.33
N LEU A 68 -1.41 -11.01 -7.42
CA LEU A 68 -2.10 -10.81 -6.15
C LEU A 68 -1.37 -9.79 -5.27
N GLY A 69 -0.04 -9.83 -5.25
CA GLY A 69 0.79 -8.84 -4.58
C GLY A 69 0.59 -7.42 -5.12
N GLU A 70 0.55 -7.28 -6.45
CA GLU A 70 0.29 -6.00 -7.13
C GLU A 70 -1.11 -5.45 -6.80
N GLN A 71 -2.14 -6.30 -6.80
CA GLN A 71 -3.49 -5.88 -6.41
C GLN A 71 -3.56 -5.43 -4.95
N ASN A 72 -2.88 -6.13 -4.04
CA ASN A 72 -2.83 -5.74 -2.64
C ASN A 72 -2.09 -4.40 -2.43
N LEU A 73 -1.00 -4.18 -3.18
CA LEU A 73 -0.28 -2.90 -3.16
C LEU A 73 -1.15 -1.76 -3.69
N GLU A 74 -1.89 -1.98 -4.78
CA GLU A 74 -2.76 -0.95 -5.34
C GLU A 74 -3.92 -0.63 -4.39
N LYS A 75 -4.52 -1.65 -3.76
CA LYS A 75 -5.52 -1.45 -2.71
C LYS A 75 -4.98 -0.62 -1.55
N ALA A 76 -3.78 -0.94 -1.07
CA ALA A 76 -3.12 -0.18 0.00
C ALA A 76 -2.82 1.27 -0.40
N ARG A 77 -2.45 1.52 -1.67
CA ARG A 77 -2.25 2.88 -2.20
C ARG A 77 -3.53 3.69 -2.19
N ILE A 78 -4.63 3.11 -2.69
CA ILE A 78 -5.94 3.77 -2.71
C ILE A 78 -6.39 4.10 -1.29
N GLU A 79 -6.32 3.13 -0.37
CA GLU A 79 -6.71 3.33 1.03
C GLU A 79 -5.87 4.43 1.71
N ASN A 80 -4.55 4.44 1.48
CA ASN A 80 -3.67 5.47 2.01
C ASN A 80 -4.01 6.86 1.43
N SER A 81 -4.26 6.95 0.11
CA SER A 81 -4.67 8.22 -0.50
C SER A 81 -5.99 8.77 0.06
N ALA A 82 -6.97 7.90 0.32
CA ALA A 82 -8.23 8.30 0.92
C ALA A 82 -8.03 8.83 2.34
N ARG A 83 -7.19 8.14 3.13
CA ARG A 83 -6.86 8.56 4.49
C ARG A 83 -6.14 9.91 4.56
N LEU A 84 -5.28 10.20 3.58
CA LEU A 84 -4.62 11.51 3.50
C LEU A 84 -5.63 12.63 3.24
N VAL A 85 -6.60 12.40 2.35
CA VAL A 85 -7.67 13.36 2.08
C VAL A 85 -8.55 13.58 3.31
N GLU A 86 -8.90 12.51 4.04
CA GLU A 86 -9.65 12.62 5.29
C GLU A 86 -8.90 13.44 6.34
N LEU A 87 -7.60 13.20 6.50
CA LEU A 87 -6.74 13.95 7.42
C LEU A 87 -6.67 15.44 7.07
N ASP A 88 -6.57 15.76 5.77
CA ASP A 88 -6.56 17.15 5.30
C ASP A 88 -7.89 17.85 5.60
N ILE A 89 -9.02 17.17 5.36
CA ILE A 89 -10.36 17.72 5.68
C ILE A 89 -10.52 17.94 7.18
N GLU A 90 -10.06 17.01 8.02
CA GLU A 90 -10.08 17.17 9.48
C GLU A 90 -9.23 18.34 9.95
N SER A 91 -8.05 18.51 9.35
CA SER A 91 -7.14 19.63 9.61
C SER A 91 -7.79 20.99 9.27
N GLU A 92 -8.37 21.10 8.07
CA GLU A 92 -9.09 22.32 7.65
C GLU A 92 -10.28 22.62 8.58
N LYS A 93 -11.04 21.59 8.97
CA LYS A 93 -12.15 21.74 9.90
C LYS A 93 -11.67 22.21 11.28
N SER A 94 -10.56 21.66 11.76
CA SER A 94 -9.94 22.06 13.03
C SER A 94 -9.49 23.53 12.99
N LEU A 95 -8.86 23.96 11.90
CA LEU A 95 -8.46 25.35 11.68
C LEU A 95 -9.67 26.28 11.66
N ASN A 96 -10.72 25.93 10.92
CA ASN A 96 -11.94 26.72 10.84
C ASN A 96 -12.62 26.86 12.22
N ASN A 97 -12.68 25.78 13.00
CA ASN A 97 -13.23 25.81 14.35
C ASN A 97 -12.39 26.72 15.27
N HIS A 98 -11.07 26.63 15.18
CA HIS A 98 -10.17 27.50 15.94
C HIS A 98 -10.37 28.98 15.57
N GLU A 99 -10.46 29.31 14.28
CA GLU A 99 -10.74 30.69 13.85
C GLU A 99 -12.08 31.20 14.37
N GLN A 100 -13.12 30.37 14.35
CA GLN A 100 -14.43 30.74 14.90
C GLN A 100 -14.36 30.97 16.41
N ALA A 101 -13.62 30.13 17.15
CA ALA A 101 -13.40 30.30 18.59
C ALA A 101 -12.61 31.59 18.91
N MET A 102 -11.60 31.92 18.11
CA MET A 102 -10.86 33.18 18.28
C MET A 102 -11.74 34.40 17.98
N LYS A 103 -12.59 34.32 16.95
CA LYS A 103 -13.55 35.39 16.63
C LYS A 103 -14.57 35.58 17.74
N SER A 104 -15.12 34.51 18.30
CA SER A 104 -16.08 34.60 19.40
C SER A 104 -15.42 35.14 20.68
N LEU A 105 -14.19 34.74 20.97
CA LEU A 105 -13.40 35.25 22.08
C LEU A 105 -13.17 36.77 21.95
N LEU A 106 -12.75 37.24 20.76
CA LEU A 106 -12.56 38.68 20.51
C LEU A 106 -13.87 39.48 20.67
N LEU A 107 -15.02 38.90 20.32
CA LEU A 107 -16.32 39.55 20.54
C LEU A 107 -16.64 39.62 22.04
N ALA A 108 -16.41 38.54 22.78
CA ALA A 108 -16.61 38.50 24.22
C ALA A 108 -15.70 39.49 24.96
N GLU A 109 -14.43 39.61 24.57
CA GLU A 109 -13.51 40.61 25.12
C GLU A 109 -14.04 42.04 24.90
N ARG A 110 -14.51 42.36 23.70
CA ARG A 110 -15.10 43.67 23.40
C ARG A 110 -16.36 43.95 24.22
N GLU A 111 -17.17 42.93 24.48
CA GLU A 111 -18.36 43.07 25.34
C GLU A 111 -17.97 43.35 26.79
N VAL A 112 -16.96 42.65 27.31
CA VAL A 112 -16.40 42.90 28.65
C VAL A 112 -15.86 44.31 28.74
N ASP A 113 -15.07 44.76 27.75
CA ASP A 113 -14.53 46.12 27.71
C ASP A 113 -15.63 47.19 27.69
N ARG A 114 -16.68 46.97 26.88
CA ARG A 114 -17.85 47.87 26.84
C ARG A 114 -18.55 47.93 28.19
N LYS A 115 -18.82 46.79 28.83
CA LYS A 115 -19.46 46.73 30.15
C LYS A 115 -18.59 47.40 31.22
N GLY A 116 -17.28 47.18 31.21
CA GLY A 116 -16.34 47.86 32.09
C GLY A 116 -16.36 49.38 31.91
N SER A 117 -16.32 49.86 30.66
CA SER A 117 -16.38 51.30 30.38
C SER A 117 -17.72 51.95 30.76
N LEU A 118 -18.83 51.21 30.65
CA LEU A 118 -20.15 51.64 31.09
C LEU A 118 -20.18 51.77 32.62
N GLN A 119 -19.64 50.75 33.31
CA GLN A 119 -19.56 50.72 34.76
C GLN A 119 -18.73 51.90 35.29
N ASP A 120 -17.55 52.14 34.72
CA ASP A 120 -16.72 53.29 35.09
C ASP A 120 -17.42 54.62 34.89
N ARG A 121 -18.20 54.76 33.81
CA ARG A 121 -18.96 55.99 33.53
C ARG A 121 -20.09 56.21 34.54
N ILE A 122 -20.82 55.15 34.88
CA ILE A 122 -21.89 55.21 35.89
C ILE A 122 -21.32 55.52 37.27
N MET A 123 -20.23 54.84 37.66
CA MET A 123 -19.55 55.10 38.93
C MET A 123 -19.08 56.55 39.05
N ARG A 124 -18.46 57.11 38.00
CA ARG A 124 -18.08 58.54 37.98
C ARG A 124 -19.27 59.49 38.08
N GLN A 125 -20.41 59.15 37.47
CA GLN A 125 -21.61 59.99 37.57
C GLN A 125 -22.21 59.96 38.99
N LEU A 126 -22.15 58.80 39.66
CA LEU A 126 -22.57 58.63 41.04
C LEU A 126 -21.65 59.38 42.02
N GLU A 127 -20.33 59.28 41.84
CA GLU A 127 -19.34 60.03 42.64
C GLU A 127 -19.49 61.55 42.53
N ASN A 128 -19.93 62.04 41.36
CA ASN A 128 -20.20 63.46 41.12
C ASN A 128 -21.64 63.86 41.51
N GLU A 129 -22.39 63.00 42.20
CA GLU A 129 -23.78 63.22 42.63
C GLU A 129 -24.75 63.58 41.49
N LYS A 130 -24.41 63.24 40.24
CA LYS A 130 -25.24 63.52 39.06
C LYS A 130 -26.39 62.53 38.91
N ILE A 131 -26.28 61.35 39.52
CA ILE A 131 -27.28 60.29 39.54
C ILE A 131 -27.40 59.72 40.96
N THR A 132 -28.56 59.15 41.29
CA THR A 132 -28.74 58.48 42.59
C THR A 132 -28.25 57.04 42.57
N ALA A 133 -28.00 56.46 43.74
CA ALA A 133 -27.60 55.05 43.87
C ALA A 133 -28.64 54.09 43.28
N GLU A 134 -29.92 54.40 43.42
CA GLU A 134 -31.02 53.63 42.84
C GLU A 134 -30.98 53.67 41.29
N GLN A 135 -30.71 54.84 40.72
CA GLN A 135 -30.57 55.00 39.26
C GLN A 135 -29.33 54.28 38.73
N ALA A 136 -28.21 54.33 39.44
CA ALA A 136 -26.99 53.60 39.07
C ALA A 136 -27.20 52.08 39.11
N ALA A 137 -27.92 51.57 40.12
CA ALA A 137 -28.26 50.15 40.22
C ALA A 137 -29.16 49.69 39.07
N LEU A 138 -30.17 50.49 38.70
CA LEU A 138 -31.02 50.22 37.54
C LEU A 138 -30.23 50.22 36.22
N LEU A 139 -29.28 51.14 36.04
CA LEU A 139 -28.48 51.22 34.81
C LEU A 139 -27.42 50.10 34.69
N LEU A 140 -26.95 49.53 35.82
CA LEU A 140 -25.96 48.45 35.82
C LEU A 140 -26.59 47.05 35.77
N TYR A 141 -27.73 46.87 36.42
CA TYR A 141 -28.32 45.55 36.66
C TYR A 141 -29.78 45.42 36.20
N GLY A 142 -30.43 46.52 35.79
CA GLY A 142 -31.84 46.52 35.40
C GLY A 142 -32.16 45.91 34.04
N GLU A 143 -31.16 45.57 33.22
CA GLU A 143 -31.36 44.96 31.88
C GLU A 143 -31.22 43.42 31.85
N GLN A 144 -31.29 42.73 33.00
CA GLN A 144 -31.41 41.25 33.02
C GLN A 144 -32.88 40.82 33.00
N GLU A 145 -33.48 40.75 31.81
CA GLU A 145 -34.63 39.89 31.47
C GLU A 145 -34.25 38.93 30.34
#